data_AF-A0A7Z0MTS6-F1
#
_entry.id   AF-A0A7Z0MTS6-F1
#
_cell.length_a   1.000
_cell.length_b   1.000
_cell.length_c   1.000
_cell.angle_alpha   90.00
_cell.angle_beta   90.00
_cell.angle_gamma   90.00
#
_symmetry.space_group_name_H-M   'P 1'
#
loop_
_entity.id
_entity.type
_entity.pdbx_description
1 polymer ?
#
loop_
_entity_poly.entity_id
_entity_poly.type
_entity_poly.pdbx_seq_one_letter_code
_entity_poly.pdbx_strand_id
1 'polypeptide(L)'
;MKSDAYRDTFDYIYDYGDAWWHHVTLLERTRFEGPLDSPWCLDGANACPPEDVGGIPGYEDFLEIMADPSHPEHENMTQWHGGPFDSAAFDLNEVNQRLMEIQL
;
A
#
# COMPACT_ATOMS: atom_id res chain seq x y z
N MET A 1 8.17 -6.01 34.80
CA MET A 1 7.56 -7.16 34.11
C MET A 1 7.63 -6.83 32.63
N LYS A 2 8.55 -7.44 31.87
CA LYS A 2 8.58 -7.32 30.40
C LYS A 2 7.90 -8.59 29.89
N SER A 3 6.64 -8.47 29.45
CA SER A 3 5.91 -9.60 28.89
C SER A 3 6.26 -9.75 27.42
N ASP A 4 6.39 -11.01 27.01
CA ASP A 4 6.84 -11.45 25.69
C ASP A 4 6.10 -10.77 24.54
N ALA A 5 6.85 -10.41 23.50
CA ALA A 5 6.33 -9.84 22.27
C ALA A 5 5.39 -10.85 21.60
N TYR A 6 4.11 -10.51 21.50
CA TYR A 6 3.21 -11.21 20.57
C TYR A 6 3.80 -11.05 19.16
N ARG A 7 4.06 -12.17 18.48
CA ARG A 7 4.51 -12.22 17.09
C ARG A 7 3.54 -13.08 16.29
N ASP A 8 2.25 -12.82 16.44
CA ASP A 8 1.28 -13.44 15.53
C ASP A 8 1.46 -12.77 14.17
N THR A 9 1.86 -13.57 13.18
CA THR A 9 2.04 -13.12 11.80
C THR A 9 1.17 -13.95 10.88
N PHE A 10 0.69 -13.34 9.81
CA PHE A 10 0.06 -14.06 8.71
C PHE A 10 0.37 -13.36 7.39
N ASP A 11 0.37 -14.14 6.31
CA ASP A 11 0.48 -13.61 4.97
C ASP A 11 -0.92 -13.48 4.36
N TYR A 12 -1.18 -12.36 3.73
CA TYR A 12 -2.40 -12.06 3.01
C TYR A 12 -2.07 -11.86 1.53
N ILE A 13 -2.75 -12.63 0.66
CA ILE A 13 -2.63 -12.46 -0.79
C ILE A 13 -3.83 -11.65 -1.25
N TYR A 14 -3.56 -10.48 -1.81
CA TYR A 14 -4.53 -9.67 -2.54
C TYR A 14 -4.36 -9.88 -4.04
N ASP A 15 -5.47 -9.93 -4.76
CA ASP A 15 -5.58 -10.23 -6.19
C ASP A 15 -4.83 -11.51 -6.62
N TYR A 16 -5.58 -12.55 -6.99
CA TYR A 16 -4.96 -13.81 -7.45
C TYR A 16 -4.42 -13.74 -8.89
N GLY A 17 -4.66 -12.66 -9.62
CA GLY A 17 -3.98 -12.36 -10.88
C GLY A 17 -2.53 -11.92 -10.62
N ASP A 18 -2.37 -10.77 -9.96
CA ASP A 18 -1.07 -10.15 -9.71
C ASP A 18 -0.31 -10.71 -8.49
N ALA A 19 -1.02 -11.39 -7.59
CA ALA A 19 -0.51 -12.03 -6.38
C ALA A 19 0.27 -11.08 -5.47
N TRP A 20 -0.37 -10.02 -4.99
CA TRP A 20 0.20 -9.10 -4.02
C TRP A 20 0.28 -9.74 -2.63
N TRP A 21 1.49 -10.06 -2.19
CA TRP A 21 1.75 -10.63 -0.87
C TRP A 21 1.97 -9.54 0.18
N HIS A 22 1.10 -9.51 1.18
CA HIS A 22 1.23 -8.67 2.36
C HIS A 22 1.62 -9.51 3.57
N HIS A 23 2.76 -9.20 4.19
CA HIS A 23 3.14 -9.78 5.47
C HIS A 23 2.59 -8.93 6.62
N VAL A 24 1.68 -9.47 7.41
CA VAL A 24 1.02 -8.74 8.50
C VAL A 24 1.51 -9.26 9.85
N THR A 25 1.93 -8.33 10.71
CA THR A 25 2.36 -8.63 12.10
C THR A 25 1.44 -7.93 13.09
N LEU A 26 0.90 -8.68 14.04
CA LEU A 26 0.19 -8.10 15.18
C LEU A 26 1.20 -7.60 16.23
N LEU A 27 1.32 -6.28 16.35
CA LEU A 27 2.28 -5.64 17.26
C LEU A 27 1.77 -5.59 18.71
N GLU A 28 0.52 -5.21 18.91
CA GLU A 28 -0.06 -5.03 20.24
C GLU A 28 -1.56 -5.35 20.22
N ARG A 29 -2.05 -5.91 21.33
CA ARG A 29 -3.47 -6.01 21.63
C ARG A 29 -3.75 -5.12 22.83
N THR A 30 -4.50 -4.06 22.63
CA THR A 30 -4.85 -3.12 23.69
C THR A 30 -6.36 -2.98 23.81
N ARG A 31 -6.84 -2.67 25.02
CA ARG A 31 -8.25 -2.38 25.24
C ARG A 31 -8.51 -0.94 24.82
N PHE A 32 -9.30 -0.75 23.77
CA PHE A 32 -9.73 0.56 23.32
C PHE A 32 -11.05 0.94 24.02
N GLU A 33 -11.05 2.06 24.75
CA GLU A 33 -12.23 2.59 25.46
C GLU A 33 -12.73 3.85 24.75
N GLY A 34 -13.30 3.66 23.55
CA GLY A 34 -13.88 4.71 22.71
C GLY A 34 -14.66 4.10 21.54
N PRO A 35 -15.45 4.89 20.79
CA PRO A 35 -16.04 4.42 19.54
C PRO A 35 -14.91 4.18 18.53
N LEU A 36 -14.82 2.96 18.01
CA LEU A 36 -13.94 2.65 16.88
C LEU A 36 -14.80 2.63 15.62
N ASP A 37 -15.14 3.81 15.11
CA ASP A 37 -16.05 3.94 13.97
C ASP A 37 -15.39 3.53 12.64
N SER A 38 -14.06 3.49 12.60
CA SER A 38 -13.23 3.17 11.44
C SER A 38 -11.78 2.86 11.86
N PRO A 39 -11.00 2.07 11.07
CA PRO A 39 -9.56 1.90 11.28
C PRO A 39 -8.77 3.20 11.07
N TRP A 40 -7.65 3.35 11.77
CA TRP A 40 -6.76 4.51 11.63
C TRP A 40 -5.35 4.06 11.22
N CYS A 41 -4.81 4.71 10.20
CA CYS A 41 -3.41 4.58 9.82
C CYS A 41 -2.56 5.48 10.73
N LEU A 42 -1.55 4.91 11.36
CA LEU A 42 -0.62 5.62 12.25
C LEU A 42 0.66 6.06 11.54
N ASP A 43 1.07 5.32 10.52
CA ASP A 43 2.29 5.58 9.75
C ASP A 43 2.24 4.80 8.42
N GLY A 44 3.08 5.20 7.48
CA GLY A 44 3.28 4.52 6.19
C GLY A 44 4.30 5.23 5.31
N ALA A 45 4.63 4.59 4.19
CA ALA A 45 5.62 5.12 3.26
C ALA A 45 5.39 4.56 1.86
N ASN A 46 5.80 5.34 0.86
CA ASN A 46 5.72 5.05 -0.57
C ASN A 46 4.28 4.96 -1.11
N ALA A 47 4.15 5.15 -2.42
CA ALA A 47 2.90 4.97 -3.12
C ALA A 47 2.58 3.48 -3.25
N CYS A 48 1.29 3.13 -3.21
CA CYS A 48 0.86 1.77 -3.54
C CYS A 48 1.13 1.50 -5.04
N PRO A 49 1.52 0.26 -5.41
CA PRO A 49 1.53 -0.16 -6.80
C PRO A 49 0.17 0.10 -7.46
N PRO A 50 0.12 0.53 -8.74
CA PRO A 50 -1.14 0.62 -9.48
C PRO A 50 -1.83 -0.75 -9.56
N GLU A 51 -3.17 -0.75 -9.52
CA GLU A 51 -3.96 -1.97 -9.79
C GLU A 51 -3.66 -2.50 -11.20
N ASP A 52 -3.72 -3.83 -11.36
CA ASP A 52 -3.52 -4.55 -12.62
C ASP A 52 -2.18 -4.25 -13.33
N VAL A 53 -1.15 -3.80 -12.61
CA VAL A 53 0.19 -3.50 -13.18
C VAL A 53 0.98 -4.76 -13.56
N GLY A 54 0.53 -5.94 -13.14
CA GLY A 54 1.18 -7.23 -13.45
C GLY A 54 2.05 -7.77 -12.30
N GLY A 55 1.62 -7.50 -11.06
CA GLY A 55 2.31 -7.97 -9.86
C GLY A 55 3.69 -7.34 -9.66
N ILE A 56 4.53 -8.01 -8.87
CA ILE A 56 5.88 -7.50 -8.53
C ILE A 56 6.71 -7.18 -9.79
N PRO A 57 6.84 -8.08 -10.78
CA PRO A 57 7.65 -7.79 -11.97
C PRO A 57 7.08 -6.63 -12.79
N GLY A 58 5.75 -6.55 -12.92
CA GLY A 58 5.09 -5.46 -13.62
C GLY A 58 5.31 -4.11 -12.95
N TYR A 59 5.32 -4.07 -11.61
CA TYR A 59 5.63 -2.85 -10.87
C TYR A 59 7.11 -2.46 -10.95
N GLU A 60 8.03 -3.42 -10.98
CA GLU A 60 9.46 -3.14 -11.22
C GLU A 60 9.68 -2.49 -12.59
N ASP A 61 9.11 -3.06 -13.65
CA ASP A 61 9.15 -2.50 -15.01
C ASP A 61 8.47 -1.12 -15.07
N PHE A 62 7.32 -0.96 -14.42
CA PHE A 62 6.61 0.31 -14.31
C PHE A 62 7.48 1.39 -13.68
N LEU A 63 8.17 1.11 -12.57
CA LEU A 63 9.05 2.05 -11.90
C LEU A 63 10.23 2.47 -12.79
N GLU A 64 10.84 1.52 -13.51
CA GLU A 64 11.94 1.81 -14.43
C GLU A 64 11.48 2.75 -15.55
N ILE A 65 10.34 2.42 -16.19
CA ILE A 65 9.79 3.20 -17.30
C ILE A 65 9.36 4.60 -16.84
N MET A 66 8.69 4.71 -15.69
CA MET A 66 8.20 5.98 -15.15
C MET A 66 9.34 6.89 -14.66
N ALA A 67 10.50 6.33 -14.28
CA ALA A 67 11.65 7.09 -13.83
C ALA A 67 12.50 7.69 -14.98
N ASP A 68 12.37 7.17 -16.21
CA ASP A 68 13.14 7.62 -17.37
C ASP A 68 12.24 8.27 -18.45
N PRO A 69 12.17 9.61 -18.51
CA PRO A 69 11.43 10.33 -19.55
C PRO A 69 11.89 10.07 -20.99
N SER A 70 13.09 9.49 -21.18
CA SER A 70 13.61 9.12 -22.49
C SER A 70 13.31 7.66 -22.87
N HIS A 71 12.74 6.88 -21.95
CA HIS A 71 12.36 5.51 -22.22
C HIS A 71 11.29 5.46 -23.33
N PRO A 72 11.40 4.59 -24.35
CA PRO A 72 10.45 4.54 -25.47
C PRO A 72 8.98 4.36 -25.04
N GLU A 73 8.75 3.65 -23.93
CA GLU A 73 7.41 3.40 -23.39
C GLU A 73 6.94 4.42 -22.34
N HIS A 74 7.74 5.46 -22.02
CA HIS A 74 7.43 6.39 -20.92
C HIS A 74 6.09 7.11 -21.12
N GLU A 75 5.84 7.61 -22.33
CA GLU A 75 4.59 8.31 -22.66
C GLU A 75 3.38 7.37 -22.58
N ASN A 76 3.50 6.15 -23.11
CA ASN A 76 2.46 5.13 -23.05
C ASN A 76 2.14 4.74 -21.60
N MET A 77 3.18 4.55 -20.77
CA MET A 77 3.02 4.15 -19.38
C MET A 77 2.40 5.27 -18.53
N THR A 78 2.83 6.51 -18.74
CA THR A 78 2.23 7.70 -18.10
C THR A 78 0.75 7.82 -18.47
N GLN A 79 0.40 7.58 -19.73
CA GLN A 79 -0.99 7.59 -20.17
C GLN A 79 -1.82 6.46 -19.55
N TRP A 80 -1.27 5.24 -19.50
CA TRP A 80 -1.93 4.08 -18.88
C TRP A 80 -2.19 4.31 -17.38
N HIS A 81 -1.19 4.83 -16.66
CA HIS A 81 -1.33 5.19 -15.25
C HIS A 81 -2.35 6.33 -15.03
N GLY A 82 -2.49 7.22 -16.00
CA GLY A 82 -3.37 8.39 -15.93
C GLY A 82 -2.67 9.66 -15.43
N GLY A 83 -1.34 9.68 -15.40
CA GLY A 83 -0.57 10.85 -14.96
C GLY A 83 0.89 10.52 -14.63
N PRO A 84 1.64 11.49 -14.07
CA PRO A 84 2.94 11.22 -13.48
C PRO A 84 2.78 10.38 -12.20
N PHE A 85 3.79 9.58 -11.89
CA PHE A 85 3.84 8.75 -10.69
C PHE A 85 5.05 9.13 -9.83
N ASP A 86 4.82 9.38 -8.55
CA ASP A 86 5.86 9.54 -7.54
C ASP A 86 5.83 8.32 -6.61
N SER A 87 6.81 7.43 -6.73
CA SER A 87 6.87 6.20 -5.95
C SER A 87 7.08 6.44 -4.45
N ALA A 88 7.55 7.62 -4.05
CA ALA A 88 7.73 8.00 -2.66
C ALA A 88 6.48 8.68 -2.06
N ALA A 89 5.46 8.97 -2.87
CA ALA A 89 4.28 9.71 -2.42
C ALA A 89 3.49 8.91 -1.38
N PHE A 90 3.30 9.51 -0.20
CA PHE A 90 2.44 8.99 0.86
C PHE A 90 1.89 10.15 1.70
N ASP A 91 0.57 10.24 1.84
CA ASP A 91 -0.10 11.24 2.68
C ASP A 91 -0.99 10.53 3.73
N LEU A 92 -0.55 10.61 5.00
CA LEU A 92 -1.23 9.99 6.13
C LEU A 92 -2.65 10.56 6.35
N ASN A 93 -2.87 11.84 6.05
CA ASN A 93 -4.18 12.46 6.19
C ASN A 93 -5.13 11.97 5.09
N GLU A 94 -4.65 11.88 3.85
CA GLU A 94 -5.43 11.34 2.74
C GLU A 94 -5.85 9.88 3.00
N VAL A 95 -4.90 9.05 3.45
CA VAL A 95 -5.18 7.65 3.83
C VAL A 95 -6.26 7.59 4.89
N ASN A 96 -6.14 8.37 5.97
CA ASN A 96 -7.14 8.36 7.04
C ASN A 96 -8.50 8.90 6.60
N GLN A 97 -8.56 9.88 5.69
CA GLN A 97 -9.83 10.34 5.11
C GLN A 97 -10.55 9.20 4.36
N ARG A 98 -9.80 8.42 3.57
CA ARG A 98 -10.35 7.24 2.86
C ARG A 98 -10.78 6.13 3.83
N LEU A 99 -10.01 5.89 4.89
CA LEU A 99 -10.37 4.89 5.90
C LEU A 99 -11.68 5.24 6.62
N MET A 100 -11.98 6.53 6.83
CA MET A 100 -13.25 6.96 7.43
C MET A 100 -14.48 6.59 6.58
N GLU A 101 -14.31 6.31 5.28
CA GLU A 101 -15.40 5.83 4.42
C GLU A 101 -15.73 4.36 4.66
N ILE A 102 -14.82 3.60 5.28
CA ILE A 102 -15.03 2.21 5.67
C ILE A 102 -15.82 2.19 6.99
N GLN A 103 -17.07 1.74 6.92
CA GLN A 103 -17.89 1.49 8.10
C GLN A 103 -17.59 0.10 8.67
N LEU A 104 -17.27 0.04 9.97
CA LEU A 104 -17.07 -1.19 10.72
C LEU A 104 -18.35 -1.68 11.40
#